data_AF-A0ABD5R998-F1
#
_entry.id   AF-A0ABD5R998-F1
#
_cell.length_a   1.000
_cell.length_b   1.000
_cell.length_c   1.000
_cell.angle_alpha   90.00
_cell.angle_beta   90.00
_cell.angle_gamma   90.00
#
_symmetry.space_group_name_H-M   'P 1'
#
loop_
_entity.id
_entity.type
_entity.pdbx_description
1 polymer ?
#
loop_
_entity_poly.entity_id
_entity_poly.type
_entity_poly.pdbx_seq_one_letter_code
_entity_poly.pdbx_strand_id
1 'polypeptide(L)' 'MTGQQTRAWRRSTHRLVHLLLAAVLGTFVYSPFTADPTFRLVVQVIAFPALVLSGLLLWRGPALRRWLRTRRAA' A
#
# COMPACT_ATOMS: atom_id res chain seq x y z
N MET A 1 5.66 -29.93 -8.97
CA MET A 1 5.78 -28.56 -9.54
C MET A 1 5.01 -27.55 -8.69
N THR A 2 5.36 -27.35 -7.41
CA THR A 2 4.51 -26.59 -6.45
C THR A 2 5.31 -25.78 -5.41
N GLY A 3 6.46 -25.20 -5.79
CA GLY A 3 7.32 -24.48 -4.83
C GLY A 3 7.61 -23.00 -5.13
N GLN A 4 7.37 -22.52 -6.36
CA GLN A 4 7.82 -21.19 -6.82
C GLN A 4 6.71 -20.12 -6.79
N GLN A 5 5.43 -20.50 -6.72
CA GLN A 5 4.31 -19.56 -6.86
C GLN A 5 4.13 -18.62 -5.65
N THR A 6 4.54 -19.02 -4.44
CA THR A 6 4.23 -18.27 -3.20
C THR A 6 4.99 -16.94 -3.07
N ARG A 7 6.17 -16.80 -3.69
CA ARG A 7 7.00 -15.58 -3.58
C ARG A 7 6.65 -14.50 -4.60
N ALA A 8 6.24 -14.89 -5.81
CA ALA A 8 5.78 -13.98 -6.86
C ALA A 8 4.41 -13.39 -6.50
N TRP A 9 3.52 -14.21 -5.95
CA TRP A 9 2.16 -13.80 -5.56
C TRP A 9 2.17 -12.70 -4.48
N ARG A 10 3.02 -12.84 -3.46
CA ARG A 10 3.12 -11.88 -2.32
C ARG A 10 3.49 -10.45 -2.73
N ARG A 11 4.22 -10.26 -3.85
CA ARG A 11 4.60 -8.93 -4.35
C ARG A 11 3.47 -8.26 -5.12
N SER A 12 2.69 -9.04 -5.87
CA SER A 12 1.50 -8.55 -6.58
C SER A 12 0.38 -8.14 -5.62
N THR A 13 0.23 -8.83 -4.47
CA THR A 13 -0.81 -8.51 -3.50
C THR A 13 -0.65 -7.11 -2.91
N HIS A 14 0.57 -6.68 -2.55
CA HIS A 14 0.79 -5.35 -1.97
C HIS A 14 0.52 -4.24 -2.99
N ARG A 15 0.90 -4.46 -4.25
CA ARG A 15 0.61 -3.53 -5.35
C ARG A 15 -0.89 -3.45 -5.62
N LEU A 16 -1.60 -4.58 -5.61
CA LEU A 16 -3.06 -4.63 -5.79
C LEU A 16 -3.79 -3.91 -4.64
N VAL A 17 -3.37 -4.16 -3.39
CA VAL A 17 -3.92 -3.47 -2.21
C VAL A 17 -3.70 -1.96 -2.31
N HIS A 18 -2.51 -1.51 -2.70
CA HIS A 18 -2.25 -0.08 -2.87
C HIS A 18 -3.08 0.55 -3.99
N LEU A 19 -3.25 -0.16 -5.12
CA LEU A 19 -4.11 0.29 -6.22
C LEU A 19 -5.59 0.35 -5.81
N LEU A 20 -6.08 -0.62 -5.02
CA LEU A 20 -7.45 -0.59 -4.48
C LEU A 20 -7.63 0.57 -3.51
N LEU A 21 -6.68 0.79 -2.59
CA LEU A 21 -6.71 1.95 -1.70
C LEU A 21 -6.68 3.27 -2.47
N ALA A 22 -5.90 3.36 -3.55
CA ALA A 22 -5.81 4.54 -4.41
C ALA A 22 -7.11 4.78 -5.19
N ALA A 23 -7.73 3.70 -5.68
CA ALA A 23 -9.03 3.76 -6.33
C ALA A 23 -10.12 4.26 -5.36
N VAL A 24 -10.16 3.74 -4.12
CA VAL A 24 -11.10 4.20 -3.08
C VAL A 24 -10.90 5.69 -2.77
N LEU A 25 -9.65 6.15 -2.66
CA LEU A 25 -9.33 7.57 -2.49
C LEU A 25 -9.73 8.42 -3.71
N GLY A 26 -9.52 7.92 -4.93
CA GLY A 26 -9.96 8.59 -6.15
C GLY A 26 -11.48 8.72 -6.21
N THR A 27 -12.22 7.65 -5.89
CA THR A 27 -13.67 7.68 -5.77
C THR A 27 -14.10 8.67 -4.68
N PHE A 28 -13.42 8.72 -3.54
CA PHE A 28 -13.71 9.72 -2.50
C PHE A 28 -13.54 11.16 -3.00
N VAL A 29 -12.43 11.45 -3.67
CA VAL A 29 -12.12 12.79 -4.20
C VAL A 29 -13.16 13.24 -5.23
N TYR A 30 -13.63 12.32 -6.07
CA TYR A 30 -14.62 12.60 -7.10
C TYR A 30 -16.07 12.34 -6.66
N SER A 31 -16.30 11.93 -5.41
CA SER A 31 -17.63 11.65 -4.90
C SER A 31 -18.29 12.92 -4.35
N PRO A 32 -19.59 13.14 -4.64
CA PRO A 32 -20.35 14.24 -4.05
C PRO A 32 -20.56 14.09 -2.53
N PHE A 33 -20.20 12.94 -1.92
CA PHE A 33 -20.35 12.68 -0.48
C PHE A 33 -19.31 13.38 0.41
N THR A 34 -18.45 14.24 -0.15
CA THR A 34 -17.47 15.05 0.60
C THR A 34 -18.08 16.09 1.55
N ALA A 35 -19.40 16.29 1.48
CA ALA A 35 -20.16 17.14 2.39
C ALA A 35 -20.36 16.50 3.79
N ASP A 36 -20.19 15.18 3.93
CA ASP A 36 -20.32 14.53 5.23
C ASP A 36 -19.02 14.68 6.06
N PRO A 37 -19.08 15.31 7.25
CA PRO A 37 -17.90 15.55 8.09
C PRO A 37 -17.29 14.26 8.67
N THR A 38 -18.09 13.22 8.90
CA THR A 38 -17.61 11.91 9.37
C THR A 38 -16.80 11.23 8.27
N PHE A 39 -17.31 11.28 7.04
CA PHE A 39 -16.65 10.69 5.89
C PHE A 39 -15.29 11.36 5.58
N ARG A 40 -15.23 12.70 5.69
CA ARG A 40 -13.96 13.44 5.63
C ARG A 40 -12.95 12.99 6.67
N LEU A 41 -13.37 12.82 7.92
CA LEU A 41 -12.49 12.41 9.01
C LEU A 41 -11.91 11.01 8.78
N VAL A 42 -12.76 10.06 8.34
CA VAL A 42 -12.34 8.69 8.00
C VAL A 42 -11.28 8.70 6.91
N VAL A 43 -11.44 9.50 5.86
CA VAL A 43 -10.45 9.52 4.77
C VAL A 43 -9.15 10.17 5.18
N GLN A 44 -9.18 11.25 5.96
CA GLN A 44 -7.96 11.91 6.42
C GLN A 44 -7.17 11.08 7.43
N VAL A 45 -7.87 10.37 8.34
CA VAL A 45 -7.22 9.67 9.48
C VAL A 45 -6.96 8.20 9.18
N ILE A 46 -7.70 7.57 8.26
CA ILE A 46 -7.55 6.15 7.94
C ILE A 46 -7.04 5.97 6.51
N ALA A 47 -7.81 6.42 5.52
CA ALA A 47 -7.52 6.09 4.12
C ALA A 47 -6.20 6.70 3.65
N PHE A 48 -5.97 7.98 3.92
CA PHE A 48 -4.76 8.70 3.53
C PHE A 48 -3.49 8.11 4.17
N PRO A 49 -3.40 7.96 5.52
CA PRO A 49 -2.22 7.35 6.13
C PRO A 49 -2.05 5.88 5.74
N ALA A 50 -3.12 5.09 5.58
CA ALA A 50 -3.01 3.72 5.09
C ALA A 50 -2.46 3.66 3.65
N LEU A 51 -2.83 4.62 2.80
CA LEU A 51 -2.28 4.77 1.45
C LEU A 51 -0.80 5.11 1.47
N VAL A 52 -0.41 6.08 2.30
CA VAL A 52 0.98 6.52 2.49
C VAL A 52 1.83 5.38 3.05
N LEU A 53 1.38 4.70 4.09
CA LEU A 53 2.05 3.52 4.66
C LEU A 53 2.22 2.42 3.62
N SER A 54 1.18 2.13 2.82
CA SER A 54 1.24 1.13 1.75
C SER A 54 2.24 1.52 0.65
N GLY A 55 2.25 2.79 0.25
CA GLY A 55 3.22 3.33 -0.71
C GLY A 55 4.65 3.28 -0.17
N LEU A 56 4.84 3.62 1.11
CA LEU A 56 6.13 3.58 1.78
C LEU A 56 6.66 2.14 1.90
N LEU A 57 5.79 1.17 2.21
CA LEU A 57 6.13 -0.26 2.25
C LEU A 57 6.52 -0.79 0.86
N LEU A 58 5.85 -0.35 -0.19
CA LEU A 58 6.22 -0.66 -1.58
C LEU A 58 7.58 -0.05 -1.94
N TRP A 59 7.85 1.19 -1.52
CA TRP A 59 9.12 1.88 -1.76
C TRP A 59 10.29 1.31 -0.96
N ARG A 60 10.07 0.93 0.32
CA ARG A 60 11.10 0.30 1.17
C ARG A 60 11.31 -1.18 0.86
N GLY A 61 10.40 -1.87 0.18
CA GLY A 61 10.50 -3.31 -0.10
C GLY A 61 11.80 -3.74 -0.82
N PRO A 62 12.27 -3.01 -1.84
CA PRO A 62 13.58 -3.24 -2.47
C PRO A 62 14.76 -2.73 -1.64
N ALA A 63 14.62 -1.56 -1.00
CA ALA A 63 15.69 -0.93 -0.21
C ALA A 63 16.03 -1.73 1.06
N LEU A 64 15.01 -2.24 1.75
CA LEU A 64 15.17 -3.07 2.95
C LEU A 64 15.81 -4.42 2.63
N ARG A 65 15.50 -5.00 1.45
CA ARG A 65 16.19 -6.21 0.95
C ARG A 65 17.66 -5.96 0.65
N ARG A 66 18.01 -4.78 0.09
CA ARG A 66 19.42 -4.41 -0.10
C ARG A 66 20.12 -4.30 1.25
N TRP A 67 19.53 -3.57 2.20
CA TRP A 67 20.13 -3.34 3.51
C TRP A 67 20.33 -4.62 4.35
N LEU A 68 19.34 -5.53 4.35
CA LEU A 68 19.44 -6.84 5.00
C LEU A 68 20.49 -7.75 4.34
N ARG A 69 20.69 -7.64 3.03
CA ARG A 69 21.75 -8.39 2.33
C ARG A 69 23.14 -7.84 2.69
N THR A 70 23.30 -6.52 2.79
CA THR A 70 24.56 -5.90 3.22
C THR A 70 24.92 -6.29 4.65
N ARG A 71 23.92 -6.39 5.55
CA ARG A 71 24.10 -6.81 6.95
C ARG A 71 24.42 -8.29 7.15
N ARG A 72 24.14 -9.15 6.16
CA ARG A 72 24.47 -10.58 6.20
C ARG A 72 25.81 -10.92 5.53
N ALA A 73 26.38 -9.97 4.80
CA ALA A 73 27.66 -10.13 4.11
C ALA A 73 28.83 -9.45 4.84
N ALA A 74 28.55 -8.79 5.97
CA ALA A 74 29.50 -8.25 6.94
C ALA A 74 29.38 -9.04 8.24
#